data_AF-A0A5N5QAY7-F1
#
_entry.id   AF-A0A5N5QAY7-F1
#
_cell.length_a   1.000
_cell.length_b   1.000
_cell.length_c   1.000
_cell.angle_alpha   90.00
_cell.angle_beta   90.00
_cell.angle_gamma   90.00
#
_symmetry.space_group_name_H-M   'P 1'
#
loop_
_entity.id
_entity.type
_entity.pdbx_description
1 polymer ?
#
loop_
_entity_poly.entity_id
_entity_poly.type
_entity_poly.pdbx_seq_one_letter_code
_entity_poly.pdbx_strand_id
1 'polypeptide(L)'
;MVKAATGLGLSCPTKRQAYLTLNQMMIISPNEIIRSTSRPSIQHSACRSTMFAHRILKMRPVTGPVLIPHAHIRAFSLARIALAPPKKLPPPPPPASKPKKLVASVKLTAAPTTKAKAAPSPAKGSKAAPAKIPVTLNKRTRPVEKPKANASAPKPKLRLAVAAPKLNLREKARIAKAKELERMKTLKTKEQAKKREQLALAKAREQERAKAARVKQREKASRARARAKEQEKRVKTRERERIRKEQAKQREKLKAERAKKLEKPYPPPPKRPPTGYIMFSHDPNVKRKKGVGVVEDALVASQAWKALSDQEREVYNQKAKKLTDQWRSDVAKWVSSLNLAQLTAARANREPGTRDESALVTLPLRPGNAYAMFLADLTSRQDFRDKVEALAKKEAGGDDTKLKKARIGLFGRSTSDMWKTMSEKEKAVYFNRAADAKKQWDKNFGTLVAAQKQEFRATL
;
A
#
# COMPACT_ATOMS: atom_id res chain seq x y z
N MET A 1 -10.22 7.16 105.15
CA MET A 1 -10.76 8.50 105.44
C MET A 1 -11.39 9.08 104.17
N VAL A 2 -12.69 9.39 104.27
CA VAL A 2 -13.49 10.36 103.49
C VAL A 2 -13.93 10.03 102.03
N LYS A 3 -15.17 9.49 102.00
CA LYS A 3 -16.39 9.88 101.25
C LYS A 3 -16.58 9.61 99.73
N ALA A 4 -17.77 9.05 99.51
CA ALA A 4 -18.47 8.75 98.26
C ALA A 4 -19.26 9.94 97.67
N ALA A 5 -19.66 9.81 96.40
CA ALA A 5 -20.89 10.37 95.79
C ALA A 5 -21.06 9.77 94.36
N THR A 6 -22.08 8.92 94.10
CA THR A 6 -23.33 9.23 93.33
C THR A 6 -23.09 10.05 92.05
N GLY A 7 -23.38 9.61 90.82
CA GLY A 7 -24.52 8.85 90.31
C GLY A 7 -25.52 9.82 89.68
N LEU A 8 -25.70 9.84 88.36
CA LEU A 8 -26.84 10.45 87.64
C LEU A 8 -26.80 10.00 86.16
N GLY A 9 -27.84 9.31 85.70
CA GLY A 9 -28.08 9.00 84.28
C GLY A 9 -29.09 9.98 83.67
N LEU A 10 -29.09 10.09 82.34
CA LEU A 10 -30.13 10.72 81.49
C LEU A 10 -29.95 10.10 80.08
N SER A 11 -30.86 9.25 79.61
CA SER A 11 -32.12 9.56 78.90
C SER A 11 -31.93 9.88 77.41
N CYS A 12 -32.34 8.95 76.54
CA CYS A 12 -32.68 9.18 75.13
C CYS A 12 -33.81 10.22 74.99
N PRO A 13 -33.99 10.78 73.76
CA PRO A 13 -35.29 10.56 73.12
C PRO A 13 -35.23 10.36 71.59
N THR A 14 -36.11 9.47 71.14
CA THR A 14 -36.69 9.32 69.81
C THR A 14 -37.66 10.46 69.43
N LYS A 15 -37.66 10.91 68.17
CA LYS A 15 -38.78 11.56 67.42
C LYS A 15 -38.62 11.14 65.95
N ARG A 16 -39.50 10.42 65.25
CA ARG A 16 -40.94 10.56 64.88
C ARG A 16 -41.31 11.86 64.15
N GLN A 17 -41.53 11.68 62.83
CA GLN A 17 -42.56 12.26 61.92
C GLN A 17 -43.11 13.67 62.18
N ALA A 18 -43.06 14.51 61.13
CA ALA A 18 -44.11 15.47 60.80
C ALA A 18 -44.19 15.69 59.27
N TYR A 19 -45.37 15.43 58.72
CA TYR A 19 -45.84 15.81 57.38
C TYR A 19 -46.43 17.23 57.44
N LEU A 20 -46.17 18.07 56.43
CA LEU A 20 -47.02 19.18 55.92
C LEU A 20 -46.54 19.46 54.47
N THR A 21 -47.19 19.02 53.39
CA THR A 21 -48.41 19.49 52.70
C THR A 21 -48.33 20.83 51.93
N LEU A 22 -48.45 20.66 50.60
CA LEU A 22 -49.25 21.38 49.59
C LEU A 22 -48.73 22.63 48.82
N ASN A 23 -48.92 22.50 47.49
CA ASN A 23 -49.18 23.48 46.43
C ASN A 23 -48.01 24.21 45.74
N GLN A 24 -47.74 23.92 44.45
CA GLN A 24 -48.45 24.53 43.30
C GLN A 24 -48.06 23.91 41.92
N MET A 25 -49.06 23.35 41.22
CA MET A 25 -49.40 23.40 39.77
C MET A 25 -48.35 23.37 38.63
N MET A 26 -48.49 22.38 37.72
CA MET A 26 -48.79 22.55 36.27
C MET A 26 -49.04 21.15 35.65
N ILE A 27 -50.29 20.71 35.47
CA ILE A 27 -51.12 20.75 34.24
C ILE A 27 -50.44 20.11 33.00
N ILE A 28 -50.74 18.83 32.72
CA ILE A 28 -50.86 18.28 31.35
C ILE A 28 -52.04 17.29 31.34
N SER A 29 -53.02 17.58 30.48
CA SER A 29 -54.24 16.79 30.24
C SER A 29 -53.99 15.51 29.43
N PRO A 30 -54.90 14.51 29.53
CA PRO A 30 -54.95 13.33 28.66
C PRO A 30 -56.08 13.43 27.60
N ASN A 31 -55.87 12.87 26.40
CA ASN A 31 -56.80 11.91 25.76
C ASN A 31 -56.44 11.56 24.29
N GLU A 32 -56.99 10.41 23.91
CA GLU A 32 -57.14 9.76 22.59
C GLU A 32 -56.08 8.71 22.19
N ILE A 33 -56.32 7.38 22.20
CA ILE A 33 -57.40 6.48 21.74
C ILE A 33 -57.13 5.87 20.33
N ILE A 34 -56.93 4.53 20.35
CA ILE A 34 -57.14 3.48 19.31
C ILE A 34 -56.11 3.32 18.15
N ARG A 35 -55.45 2.14 18.13
CA ARG A 35 -55.42 1.08 17.06
C ARG A 35 -54.32 0.06 17.41
N SER A 36 -54.66 -1.02 18.11
CA SER A 36 -55.06 -2.34 17.59
C SER A 36 -53.93 -3.18 16.95
N THR A 37 -53.53 -4.22 17.70
CA THR A 37 -53.35 -5.61 17.24
C THR A 37 -52.50 -5.92 16.00
N SER A 38 -51.32 -6.51 16.17
CA SER A 38 -51.12 -7.94 15.87
C SER A 38 -49.73 -8.41 16.29
N ARG A 39 -49.68 -9.52 17.03
CA ARG A 39 -48.48 -10.25 17.44
C ARG A 39 -48.84 -11.72 17.22
N PRO A 40 -48.13 -12.49 16.37
CA PRO A 40 -48.23 -13.93 16.42
C PRO A 40 -47.12 -14.50 17.32
N SER A 41 -47.59 -15.11 18.40
CA SER A 41 -47.02 -16.28 19.07
C SER A 41 -47.16 -17.52 18.16
N ILE A 42 -46.56 -18.67 18.55
CA ILE A 42 -46.64 -20.06 18.00
C ILE A 42 -45.38 -20.44 17.19
N GLN A 43 -44.64 -21.53 17.41
CA GLN A 43 -44.75 -22.67 18.34
C GLN A 43 -43.40 -23.41 18.41
N HIS A 44 -43.21 -24.19 19.48
CA HIS A 44 -42.28 -25.30 19.56
C HIS A 44 -42.55 -26.36 18.48
N SER A 45 -41.49 -26.91 17.88
CA SER A 45 -41.54 -28.25 17.30
C SER A 45 -40.37 -29.08 17.84
N ALA A 46 -40.77 -30.21 18.42
CA ALA A 46 -39.91 -31.30 18.84
C ALA A 46 -39.72 -32.30 17.69
N CYS A 47 -38.67 -33.11 17.83
CA CYS A 47 -38.47 -34.42 17.21
C CYS A 47 -38.30 -34.48 15.69
N ARG A 48 -37.06 -34.79 15.27
CA ARG A 48 -36.79 -36.07 14.59
C ARG A 48 -35.31 -36.44 14.68
N SER A 49 -35.11 -37.52 15.41
CA SER A 49 -33.94 -38.39 15.40
C SER A 49 -33.86 -39.10 14.04
N THR A 50 -32.74 -38.99 13.35
CA THR A 50 -32.31 -40.00 12.37
C THR A 50 -30.83 -40.27 12.57
N MET A 51 -30.55 -41.48 13.02
CA MET A 51 -29.23 -42.07 13.09
C MET A 51 -28.67 -42.24 11.68
N PHE A 52 -27.47 -41.72 11.43
CA PHE A 52 -26.57 -42.29 10.43
C PHE A 52 -25.16 -42.30 11.02
N ALA A 53 -24.85 -43.41 11.67
CA ALA A 53 -23.50 -43.84 11.95
C ALA A 53 -22.86 -44.27 10.64
N HIS A 54 -21.80 -43.61 10.18
CA HIS A 54 -20.76 -44.21 9.33
C HIS A 54 -19.38 -43.65 9.68
N ARG A 55 -18.76 -44.35 10.63
CA ARG A 55 -17.37 -44.80 10.67
C ARG A 55 -16.56 -44.48 9.39
N ILE A 56 -15.78 -43.40 9.39
CA ILE A 56 -14.61 -43.24 8.52
C ILE A 56 -13.41 -42.84 9.38
N LEU A 57 -12.31 -43.50 9.04
CA LEU A 57 -11.09 -43.69 9.80
C LEU A 57 -10.29 -42.40 10.05
N LYS A 58 -9.59 -42.46 11.18
CA LYS A 58 -8.47 -41.64 11.61
C LYS A 58 -7.42 -41.48 10.50
N MET A 59 -7.17 -40.24 10.08
CA MET A 59 -5.86 -39.77 9.60
C MET A 59 -5.82 -38.24 9.76
N ARG A 60 -5.27 -37.74 10.88
CA ARG A 60 -4.85 -36.34 10.99
C ARG A 60 -3.40 -36.25 10.49
N PRO A 61 -3.10 -35.56 9.38
CA PRO A 61 -1.73 -35.27 9.03
C PRO A 61 -1.16 -34.24 10.01
N VAL A 62 -0.02 -34.59 10.60
CA VAL A 62 0.83 -33.71 11.40
C VAL A 62 1.37 -32.62 10.47
N THR A 63 0.78 -31.43 10.51
CA THR A 63 1.33 -30.25 9.86
C THR A 63 2.45 -29.70 10.73
N GLY A 64 3.70 -29.87 10.28
CA GLY A 64 4.87 -29.26 10.89
C GLY A 64 4.87 -27.72 10.79
N PRO A 65 5.75 -27.04 11.55
CA PRO A 65 5.78 -25.59 11.62
C PRO A 65 6.26 -24.98 10.29
N VAL A 66 5.36 -24.23 9.65
CA VAL A 66 5.66 -23.42 8.46
C VAL A 66 6.56 -22.25 8.87
N LEU A 67 7.81 -22.29 8.40
CA LEU A 67 8.73 -21.17 8.44
C LEU A 67 8.10 -19.95 7.75
N ILE A 68 7.88 -18.87 8.49
CA ILE A 68 7.39 -17.59 7.95
C ILE A 68 8.56 -16.91 7.23
N PRO A 69 8.51 -16.69 5.90
CA PRO A 69 9.55 -15.92 5.21
C PRO A 69 9.43 -14.44 5.56
N HIS A 70 10.49 -13.92 6.17
CA HIS A 70 10.69 -12.52 6.52
C HIS A 70 10.41 -11.60 5.32
N ALA A 71 9.35 -10.81 5.40
CA ALA A 71 9.00 -9.84 4.36
C ALA A 71 10.03 -8.69 4.33
N HIS A 72 10.85 -8.65 3.28
CA HIS A 72 11.69 -7.50 2.95
C HIS A 72 10.82 -6.33 2.48
N ILE A 73 10.56 -5.37 3.37
CA ILE A 73 10.01 -4.05 3.03
C ILE A 73 11.03 -3.33 2.14
N ARG A 74 10.69 -3.16 0.86
CA ARG A 74 11.44 -2.36 -0.12
C ARG A 74 11.25 -0.88 0.20
N ALA A 75 12.22 -0.27 0.87
CA ALA A 75 12.35 1.19 0.95
C ALA A 75 13.15 1.72 -0.27
N PHE A 76 12.42 2.09 -1.32
CA PHE A 76 12.80 3.09 -2.34
C PHE A 76 11.75 4.20 -2.16
N SER A 77 11.99 5.52 -2.14
CA SER A 77 13.08 6.36 -2.59
C SER A 77 12.80 7.77 -2.05
N LEU A 78 13.64 8.32 -1.16
CA LEU A 78 13.62 9.73 -0.73
C LEU A 78 15.05 10.24 -0.50
N ALA A 79 15.94 10.03 -1.47
CA ALA A 79 17.30 10.58 -1.43
C ALA A 79 17.64 11.17 -2.79
N ARG A 80 17.03 12.32 -3.11
CA ARG A 80 17.46 13.17 -4.25
C ARG A 80 17.03 14.64 -4.15
N ILE A 81 16.91 15.21 -2.95
CA ILE A 81 16.65 16.66 -2.77
C ILE A 81 17.50 17.24 -1.63
N ALA A 82 18.81 16.98 -1.61
CA ALA A 82 19.70 17.68 -0.69
C ALA A 82 21.12 17.68 -1.24
N LEU A 83 21.38 18.55 -2.22
CA LEU A 83 22.70 19.09 -2.59
C LEU A 83 22.45 20.24 -3.57
N ALA A 84 21.84 21.31 -3.07
CA ALA A 84 21.87 22.62 -3.72
C ALA A 84 22.66 23.56 -2.78
N PRO A 85 23.69 24.27 -3.26
CA PRO A 85 24.43 25.21 -2.43
C PRO A 85 23.52 26.37 -2.01
N PRO A 86 23.69 26.92 -0.78
CA PRO A 86 22.86 28.00 -0.29
C PRO A 86 23.04 29.25 -1.15
N LYS A 87 21.96 29.70 -1.79
CA LYS A 87 21.93 31.04 -2.41
C LYS A 87 22.01 32.08 -1.29
N LYS A 88 23.01 32.97 -1.37
CA LYS A 88 23.12 34.15 -0.51
C LYS A 88 21.81 34.93 -0.56
N LEU A 89 21.14 35.05 0.58
CA LEU A 89 19.99 35.93 0.75
C LEU A 89 20.49 37.37 0.77
N PRO A 90 19.79 38.32 0.11
CA PRO A 90 20.07 39.74 0.25
C PRO A 90 19.78 40.20 1.70
N PRO A 91 20.51 41.21 2.21
CA PRO A 91 20.33 41.71 3.57
C PRO A 91 18.91 42.28 3.77
N PRO A 92 18.34 42.13 4.98
CA PRO A 92 17.02 42.67 5.29
C PRO A 92 17.02 44.20 5.21
N PRO A 93 15.94 44.81 4.71
CA PRO A 93 15.79 46.26 4.74
C PRO A 93 15.72 46.79 6.18
N PRO A 94 16.22 48.01 6.45
CA PRO A 94 16.24 48.59 7.78
C PRO A 94 14.81 48.78 8.34
N PRO A 95 14.63 48.68 9.67
CA PRO A 95 13.32 48.80 10.29
C PRO A 95 12.73 50.20 10.09
N ALA A 96 11.49 50.24 9.61
CA ALA A 96 10.71 51.46 9.46
C ALA A 96 10.63 52.21 10.81
N SER A 97 11.06 53.47 10.78
CA SER A 97 10.93 54.43 11.87
C SER A 97 9.47 54.58 12.30
N LYS A 98 9.22 54.45 13.61
CA LYS A 98 7.92 54.68 14.24
C LYS A 98 7.42 56.10 13.93
N PRO A 99 6.15 56.30 13.51
CA PRO A 99 5.61 57.65 13.37
C PRO A 99 5.38 58.27 14.76
N LYS A 100 5.92 59.48 14.92
CA LYS A 100 5.69 60.35 16.08
C LYS A 100 4.22 60.71 16.17
N LYS A 101 3.70 60.61 17.40
CA LYS A 101 2.40 61.10 17.85
C LYS A 101 2.36 62.61 17.65
N LEU A 102 1.52 63.10 16.74
CA LEU A 102 1.14 64.50 16.67
C LEU A 102 -0.37 64.61 16.85
N VAL A 103 -0.71 65.48 17.78
CA VAL A 103 -2.02 65.88 18.26
C VAL A 103 -2.50 67.03 17.38
N ALA A 104 -3.72 66.98 16.84
CA ALA A 104 -4.62 68.12 16.62
C ALA A 104 -5.85 67.72 15.78
N SER A 105 -7.00 67.76 16.45
CA SER A 105 -8.25 68.45 16.11
C SER A 105 -8.57 68.91 14.67
N VAL A 106 -9.89 68.89 14.40
CA VAL A 106 -10.70 69.75 13.48
C VAL A 106 -11.36 69.03 12.27
N LYS A 107 -12.64 68.66 12.48
CA LYS A 107 -13.87 69.20 11.86
C LYS A 107 -14.09 69.17 10.31
N LEU A 108 -15.27 68.60 9.97
CA LEU A 108 -16.25 68.95 8.92
C LEU A 108 -16.06 68.51 7.43
N THR A 109 -17.14 67.85 6.97
CA THR A 109 -17.86 67.95 5.67
C THR A 109 -17.33 67.38 4.34
N ALA A 110 -18.33 66.79 3.66
CA ALA A 110 -18.59 66.76 2.21
C ALA A 110 -18.02 65.60 1.36
N ALA A 111 -18.96 64.90 0.73
CA ALA A 111 -18.84 64.18 -0.55
C ALA A 111 -18.35 65.16 -1.67
N PRO A 112 -17.94 64.77 -2.92
CA PRO A 112 -18.54 63.69 -3.72
C PRO A 112 -17.63 62.99 -4.80
N THR A 113 -18.25 62.05 -5.54
CA THR A 113 -18.09 61.75 -6.98
C THR A 113 -16.76 61.28 -7.61
N THR A 114 -16.90 60.11 -8.27
CA THR A 114 -16.52 59.77 -9.66
C THR A 114 -15.13 59.25 -10.04
N LYS A 115 -15.21 58.39 -11.06
CA LYS A 115 -14.25 58.06 -12.14
C LYS A 115 -13.43 56.79 -12.01
N ALA A 116 -14.05 55.75 -12.56
CA ALA A 116 -13.42 54.72 -13.37
C ALA A 116 -12.32 55.27 -14.29
N LYS A 117 -11.20 54.54 -14.38
CA LYS A 117 -10.33 54.56 -15.55
C LYS A 117 -9.69 53.20 -15.73
N ALA A 118 -10.13 52.51 -16.78
CA ALA A 118 -9.53 51.31 -17.32
C ALA A 118 -8.14 51.60 -17.90
N ALA A 119 -7.23 50.63 -17.79
CA ALA A 119 -6.08 50.51 -18.66
C ALA A 119 -5.73 49.02 -18.89
N PRO A 120 -5.18 48.67 -20.07
CA PRO A 120 -5.24 47.33 -20.64
C PRO A 120 -3.96 46.52 -20.41
N SER A 121 -4.08 45.21 -20.30
CA SER A 121 -2.94 44.27 -20.31
C SER A 121 -2.81 43.60 -21.68
N PRO A 122 -1.61 43.56 -22.30
CA PRO A 122 -1.40 42.92 -23.58
C PRO A 122 -1.00 41.44 -23.46
N ALA A 123 -1.59 40.65 -24.35
CA ALA A 123 -1.08 39.47 -25.06
C ALA A 123 0.12 38.69 -24.48
N LYS A 124 -0.09 37.41 -24.15
CA LYS A 124 0.92 36.35 -24.28
C LYS A 124 0.32 35.03 -24.78
N GLY A 125 0.55 34.79 -26.06
CA GLY A 125 1.01 33.53 -26.67
C GLY A 125 0.36 32.21 -26.26
N SER A 126 -0.58 31.74 -27.07
CA SER A 126 -0.99 30.34 -27.15
C SER A 126 0.14 29.48 -27.73
N LYS A 127 0.68 28.57 -26.91
CA LYS A 127 1.60 27.52 -27.37
C LYS A 127 0.81 26.30 -27.84
N ALA A 128 1.00 26.02 -29.13
CA ALA A 128 0.84 24.80 -29.90
C ALA A 128 0.48 23.50 -29.15
N ALA A 129 -0.56 22.86 -29.67
CA ALA A 129 -0.94 21.47 -29.42
C ALA A 129 0.15 20.49 -29.90
N PRO A 130 0.39 19.36 -29.21
CA PRO A 130 1.23 18.30 -29.75
C PRO A 130 0.46 17.44 -30.75
N ALA A 131 1.04 17.32 -31.93
CA ALA A 131 0.62 16.46 -33.03
C ALA A 131 0.46 15.00 -32.59
N LYS A 132 -0.67 14.40 -32.99
CA LYS A 132 -0.95 12.97 -32.89
C LYS A 132 0.04 12.21 -33.79
N ILE A 133 0.76 11.27 -33.20
CA ILE A 133 1.54 10.25 -33.90
C ILE A 133 0.57 9.18 -34.44
N PRO A 134 0.51 8.91 -35.76
CA PRO A 134 -0.15 7.70 -36.25
C PRO A 134 0.81 6.52 -36.10
N VAL A 135 0.42 5.59 -35.22
CA VAL A 135 1.00 4.26 -35.12
C VAL A 135 0.69 3.50 -36.42
N THR A 136 1.71 3.22 -37.21
CA THR A 136 1.63 2.32 -38.35
C THR A 136 1.73 0.87 -37.85
N LEU A 137 0.60 0.18 -37.78
CA LEU A 137 0.57 -1.26 -37.56
C LEU A 137 -0.54 -1.92 -38.40
N ASN A 138 -0.10 -2.74 -39.35
CA ASN A 138 -0.72 -3.95 -39.92
C ASN A 138 -0.65 -3.99 -41.45
N LYS A 139 0.47 -4.54 -41.94
CA LYS A 139 0.55 -5.14 -43.27
C LYS A 139 -0.41 -6.33 -43.33
N ARG A 140 -1.60 -6.10 -43.86
CA ARG A 140 -2.54 -7.13 -44.28
C ARG A 140 -1.95 -7.82 -45.52
N THR A 141 -1.61 -9.09 -45.38
CA THR A 141 -1.24 -10.00 -46.46
C THR A 141 -2.39 -10.07 -47.46
N ARG A 142 -2.16 -9.59 -48.68
CA ARG A 142 -3.01 -9.89 -49.85
C ARG A 142 -2.79 -11.35 -50.25
N PRO A 143 -3.84 -12.17 -50.42
CA PRO A 143 -3.71 -13.39 -51.21
C PRO A 143 -3.63 -12.98 -52.70
N VAL A 144 -2.53 -13.34 -53.36
CA VAL A 144 -2.42 -13.25 -54.82
C VAL A 144 -3.27 -14.39 -55.37
N GLU A 145 -4.42 -14.04 -55.92
CA GLU A 145 -5.27 -14.93 -56.68
C GLU A 145 -4.54 -15.44 -57.93
N LYS A 146 -4.67 -16.75 -58.14
CA LYS A 146 -4.24 -17.47 -59.34
C LYS A 146 -4.94 -16.88 -60.58
N PRO A 147 -4.24 -16.52 -61.67
CA PRO A 147 -4.90 -16.41 -62.95
C PRO A 147 -5.28 -17.82 -63.42
N LYS A 148 -6.59 -18.11 -63.43
CA LYS A 148 -7.17 -19.27 -64.11
C LYS A 148 -6.80 -19.20 -65.60
N ALA A 149 -6.28 -20.32 -66.10
CA ALA A 149 -6.14 -20.59 -67.51
C ALA A 149 -7.51 -20.48 -68.18
N ASN A 150 -7.68 -19.48 -69.06
CA ASN A 150 -8.73 -19.50 -70.06
C ASN A 150 -8.11 -19.99 -71.37
N ALA A 151 -8.49 -21.21 -71.74
CA ALA A 151 -8.16 -21.89 -72.97
C ALA A 151 -8.62 -21.06 -74.17
N SER A 152 -7.66 -20.51 -74.91
CA SER A 152 -7.88 -20.03 -76.28
C SER A 152 -7.67 -21.21 -77.21
N ALA A 153 -8.78 -21.76 -77.71
CA ALA A 153 -8.81 -22.76 -78.75
C ALA A 153 -8.35 -22.17 -80.10
N PRO A 154 -7.29 -22.68 -80.76
CA PRO A 154 -6.98 -22.29 -82.11
C PRO A 154 -7.84 -23.09 -83.10
N LYS A 155 -8.59 -22.33 -83.91
CA LYS A 155 -9.42 -22.77 -85.04
C LYS A 155 -8.67 -23.72 -85.99
N PRO A 156 -9.33 -24.73 -86.58
CA PRO A 156 -8.74 -25.58 -87.61
C PRO A 156 -8.54 -24.77 -88.90
N LYS A 157 -7.28 -24.59 -89.32
CA LYS A 157 -6.96 -24.02 -90.64
C LYS A 157 -7.23 -25.06 -91.72
N LEU A 158 -8.12 -24.70 -92.63
CA LEU A 158 -8.41 -25.34 -93.91
C LEU A 158 -7.12 -25.74 -94.66
N ARG A 159 -7.03 -27.03 -94.97
CA ARG A 159 -6.10 -27.59 -95.96
C ARG A 159 -6.59 -27.19 -97.36
N LEU A 160 -5.90 -26.24 -97.99
CA LEU A 160 -5.89 -26.07 -99.44
C LEU A 160 -4.72 -26.87 -100.00
N ALA A 161 -5.02 -28.00 -100.64
CA ALA A 161 -4.06 -28.79 -101.40
C ALA A 161 -3.78 -28.07 -102.72
N VAL A 162 -2.62 -27.42 -102.82
CA VAL A 162 -2.09 -26.86 -104.07
C VAL A 162 -1.05 -27.81 -104.63
N ALA A 163 -1.26 -28.22 -105.88
CA ALA A 163 -0.46 -29.18 -106.62
C ALA A 163 1.01 -28.76 -106.71
N ALA A 164 1.92 -29.71 -106.44
CA ALA A 164 3.36 -29.51 -106.50
C ALA A 164 3.83 -29.39 -107.97
N PRO A 165 4.50 -28.29 -108.36
CA PRO A 165 5.15 -28.21 -109.66
C PRO A 165 6.37 -29.13 -109.69
N LYS A 166 6.55 -29.86 -110.80
CA LYS A 166 7.69 -30.75 -111.05
C LYS A 166 8.97 -29.92 -111.20
N LEU A 167 9.64 -29.67 -110.08
CA LEU A 167 10.95 -29.00 -109.99
C LEU A 167 12.06 -29.85 -110.64
N ASN A 168 12.85 -29.21 -111.51
CA ASN A 168 14.03 -29.77 -112.17
C ASN A 168 15.10 -30.20 -111.14
N LEU A 169 15.84 -31.27 -111.44
CA LEU A 169 16.84 -31.88 -110.54
C LEU A 169 17.86 -30.87 -109.98
N ARG A 170 18.20 -29.84 -110.76
CA ARG A 170 19.20 -28.80 -110.42
C ARG A 170 18.71 -27.81 -109.36
N GLU A 171 17.40 -27.51 -109.32
CA GLU A 171 16.81 -26.66 -108.26
C GLU A 171 16.65 -27.42 -106.94
N LYS A 172 16.32 -28.72 -107.00
CA LYS A 172 16.29 -29.58 -105.81
C LYS A 172 17.67 -29.63 -105.12
N ALA A 173 18.75 -29.65 -105.89
CA ALA A 173 20.12 -29.61 -105.36
C ALA A 173 20.49 -28.25 -104.73
N ARG A 174 20.06 -27.11 -105.30
CA ARG A 174 20.25 -25.78 -104.70
C ARG A 174 19.46 -25.62 -103.40
N ILE A 175 18.21 -26.09 -103.38
CA ILE A 175 17.37 -26.10 -102.18
C ILE A 175 17.98 -27.02 -101.10
N ALA A 176 18.55 -28.15 -101.47
CA ALA A 176 19.23 -29.06 -100.54
C ALA A 176 20.47 -28.39 -99.90
N LYS A 177 21.34 -27.76 -100.69
CA LYS A 177 22.51 -27.02 -100.17
C LYS A 177 22.13 -25.83 -99.31
N ALA A 178 21.08 -25.08 -99.69
CA ALA A 178 20.57 -23.98 -98.87
C ALA A 178 20.00 -24.49 -97.53
N LYS A 179 19.27 -25.61 -97.53
CA LYS A 179 18.77 -26.26 -96.30
C LYS A 179 19.91 -26.75 -95.41
N GLU A 180 20.99 -27.26 -95.99
CA GLU A 180 22.17 -27.69 -95.25
C GLU A 180 22.92 -26.52 -94.60
N LEU A 181 23.08 -25.40 -95.32
CA LEU A 181 23.67 -24.18 -94.78
C LEU A 181 22.81 -23.61 -93.63
N GLU A 182 21.49 -23.62 -93.76
CA GLU A 182 20.57 -23.23 -92.69
C GLU A 182 20.61 -24.19 -91.49
N ARG A 183 20.78 -25.50 -91.72
CA ARG A 183 21.05 -26.46 -90.63
C ARG A 183 22.36 -26.13 -89.91
N MET A 184 23.42 -25.79 -90.63
CA MET A 184 24.71 -25.42 -90.02
C MET A 184 24.62 -24.10 -89.23
N LYS A 185 23.92 -23.09 -89.75
CA LYS A 185 23.67 -21.84 -89.01
C LYS A 185 22.86 -22.10 -87.74
N THR A 186 21.80 -22.90 -87.83
CA THR A 186 20.96 -23.24 -86.67
C THR A 186 21.68 -24.10 -85.64
N LEU A 187 22.61 -24.97 -86.06
CA LEU A 187 23.47 -25.71 -85.12
C LEU A 187 24.45 -24.78 -84.41
N LYS A 188 25.11 -23.86 -85.13
CA LYS A 188 26.01 -22.85 -84.53
C LYS A 188 25.27 -21.94 -83.55
N THR A 189 24.06 -21.49 -83.87
CA THR A 189 23.26 -20.67 -82.94
C THR A 189 22.78 -21.47 -81.74
N LYS A 190 22.40 -22.74 -81.90
CA LYS A 190 22.07 -23.65 -80.79
C LYS A 190 23.27 -23.87 -79.86
N GLU A 191 24.47 -24.04 -80.41
CA GLU A 191 25.68 -24.20 -79.60
C GLU A 191 26.02 -22.91 -78.84
N GLN A 192 25.92 -21.74 -79.48
CA GLN A 192 26.10 -20.45 -78.81
C GLN A 192 25.05 -20.21 -77.73
N ALA A 193 23.79 -20.61 -77.96
CA ALA A 193 22.72 -20.54 -76.96
C ALA A 193 23.03 -21.43 -75.75
N LYS A 194 23.47 -22.69 -75.96
CA LYS A 194 23.90 -23.60 -74.89
C LYS A 194 25.06 -23.02 -74.08
N LYS A 195 26.07 -22.42 -74.73
CA LYS A 195 27.20 -21.76 -74.03
C LYS A 195 26.73 -20.58 -73.19
N ARG A 196 25.80 -19.75 -73.69
CA ARG A 196 25.20 -18.63 -72.94
C ARG A 196 24.38 -19.13 -71.74
N GLU A 197 23.62 -20.21 -71.91
CA GLU A 197 22.83 -20.83 -70.84
C GLU A 197 23.74 -21.41 -69.74
N GLN A 198 24.80 -22.14 -70.11
CA GLN A 198 25.79 -22.65 -69.15
C GLN A 198 26.49 -21.52 -68.38
N LEU A 199 26.86 -20.43 -69.06
CA LEU A 199 27.46 -19.26 -68.42
C LEU A 199 26.47 -18.55 -67.48
N ALA A 200 25.20 -18.44 -67.86
CA ALA A 200 24.15 -17.87 -67.02
C ALA A 200 23.92 -18.72 -65.76
N LEU A 201 23.90 -20.05 -65.89
CA LEU A 201 23.77 -20.98 -64.77
C LEU A 201 24.99 -20.90 -63.82
N ALA A 202 26.20 -20.80 -64.37
CA ALA A 202 27.41 -20.61 -63.57
C ALA A 202 27.38 -19.31 -62.76
N LYS A 203 27.00 -18.18 -63.40
CA LYS A 203 26.81 -16.89 -62.73
C LYS A 203 25.72 -16.95 -61.66
N ALA A 204 24.61 -17.65 -61.91
CA ALA A 204 23.54 -17.82 -60.92
C ALA A 204 24.02 -18.59 -59.68
N ARG A 205 24.78 -19.69 -59.88
CA ARG A 205 25.37 -20.47 -58.78
C ARG A 205 26.39 -19.65 -57.96
N GLU A 206 27.19 -18.83 -58.63
CA GLU A 206 28.14 -17.94 -57.95
C GLU A 206 27.42 -16.86 -57.12
N GLN A 207 26.37 -16.24 -57.67
CA GLN A 207 25.54 -15.29 -56.94
C GLN A 207 24.84 -15.94 -55.73
N GLU A 208 24.39 -17.18 -55.85
CA GLU A 208 23.80 -17.93 -54.74
C GLU A 208 24.83 -18.21 -53.64
N ARG A 209 26.04 -18.66 -54.00
CA ARG A 209 27.15 -18.85 -53.04
C ARG A 209 27.53 -17.53 -52.36
N ALA A 210 27.58 -16.42 -53.08
CA ALA A 210 27.87 -15.10 -52.52
C ALA A 210 26.76 -14.64 -51.55
N LYS A 211 25.49 -14.88 -51.88
CA LYS A 211 24.35 -14.62 -50.97
C LYS A 211 24.43 -15.48 -49.72
N ALA A 212 24.72 -16.78 -49.86
CA ALA A 212 24.88 -17.70 -48.73
C ALA A 212 26.05 -17.28 -47.81
N ALA A 213 27.18 -16.85 -48.38
CA ALA A 213 28.32 -16.33 -47.62
C ALA A 213 27.95 -15.05 -46.84
N ARG A 214 27.23 -14.10 -47.45
CA ARG A 214 26.74 -12.89 -46.78
C ARG A 214 25.77 -13.21 -45.63
N VAL A 215 24.89 -14.19 -45.81
CA VAL A 215 23.98 -14.65 -44.74
C VAL A 215 24.78 -15.25 -43.58
N LYS A 216 25.75 -16.13 -43.86
CA LYS A 216 26.63 -16.72 -42.83
C LYS A 216 27.43 -15.64 -42.08
N GLN A 217 27.96 -14.63 -42.77
CA GLN A 217 28.66 -13.51 -42.14
C GLN A 217 27.73 -12.67 -41.25
N ARG A 218 26.51 -12.37 -41.72
CA ARG A 218 25.51 -11.63 -40.94
C ARG A 218 25.08 -12.39 -39.69
N GLU A 219 24.93 -13.71 -39.79
CA GLU A 219 24.59 -14.55 -38.64
C GLU A 219 25.73 -14.59 -37.62
N LYS A 220 26.99 -14.76 -38.06
CA LYS A 220 28.17 -14.69 -37.19
C LYS A 220 28.28 -13.34 -36.48
N ALA A 221 28.05 -12.24 -37.20
CA ALA A 221 28.04 -10.89 -36.63
C ALA A 221 26.88 -10.69 -35.61
N SER A 222 25.70 -11.25 -35.88
CA SER A 222 24.56 -11.21 -34.96
C SER A 222 24.85 -11.98 -33.66
N ARG A 223 25.41 -13.20 -33.78
CA ARG A 223 25.82 -14.02 -32.62
C ARG A 223 26.93 -13.33 -31.79
N ALA A 224 27.91 -12.70 -32.43
CA ALA A 224 28.94 -11.92 -31.74
C ALA A 224 28.35 -10.72 -30.98
N ARG A 225 27.42 -9.98 -31.59
CA ARG A 225 26.70 -8.87 -30.93
C ARG A 225 25.85 -9.35 -29.75
N ALA A 226 25.21 -10.52 -29.86
CA ALA A 226 24.45 -11.11 -28.76
C ALA A 226 25.35 -11.46 -27.56
N ARG A 227 26.50 -12.10 -27.80
CA ARG A 227 27.49 -12.43 -26.77
C ARG A 227 28.06 -11.18 -26.09
N ALA A 228 28.37 -10.13 -26.86
CA ALA A 228 28.84 -8.85 -26.30
C ALA A 228 27.79 -8.20 -25.38
N LYS A 229 26.52 -8.17 -25.81
CA LYS A 229 25.40 -7.65 -24.98
C LYS A 229 25.19 -8.48 -23.71
N GLU A 230 25.43 -9.79 -23.76
CA GLU A 230 25.33 -10.66 -22.59
C GLU A 230 26.47 -10.40 -21.59
N GLN A 231 27.71 -10.27 -22.08
CA GLN A 231 28.86 -9.92 -21.24
C GLN A 231 28.67 -8.56 -20.56
N GLU A 232 28.20 -7.55 -21.30
CA GLU A 232 27.88 -6.22 -20.75
C GLU A 232 26.83 -6.30 -19.63
N LYS A 233 25.76 -7.09 -19.84
CA LYS A 233 24.75 -7.34 -18.81
C LYS A 233 25.35 -8.00 -17.56
N ARG A 234 26.25 -8.97 -17.72
CA ARG A 234 26.93 -9.66 -16.59
C ARG A 234 27.87 -8.73 -15.82
N VAL A 235 28.57 -7.83 -16.49
CA VAL A 235 29.42 -6.82 -15.83
C VAL A 235 28.55 -5.84 -15.04
N LYS A 236 27.47 -5.32 -15.67
CA LYS A 236 26.54 -4.39 -15.03
C LYS A 236 25.82 -4.99 -13.83
N THR A 237 25.47 -6.28 -13.86
CA THR A 237 24.86 -6.95 -12.69
C THR A 237 25.88 -7.14 -11.56
N ARG A 238 27.12 -7.55 -11.88
CA ARG A 238 28.21 -7.68 -10.88
C ARG A 238 28.54 -6.34 -10.22
N GLU A 239 28.60 -5.25 -10.99
CA GLU A 239 28.84 -3.90 -10.47
C GLU A 239 27.71 -3.42 -9.55
N ARG A 240 26.45 -3.59 -9.96
CA ARG A 240 25.28 -3.28 -9.11
C ARG A 240 25.29 -4.07 -7.80
N GLU A 241 25.72 -5.33 -7.83
CA GLU A 241 25.81 -6.16 -6.63
C GLU A 241 26.93 -5.68 -5.69
N ARG A 242 28.08 -5.26 -6.23
CA ARG A 242 29.17 -4.64 -5.44
C ARG A 242 28.70 -3.36 -4.75
N ILE A 243 28.06 -2.45 -5.49
CA ILE A 243 27.48 -1.21 -4.95
C ILE A 243 26.47 -1.53 -3.83
N ARG A 244 25.59 -2.52 -4.03
CA ARG A 244 24.60 -2.92 -3.01
C ARG A 244 25.26 -3.49 -1.75
N LYS A 245 26.32 -4.31 -1.90
CA LYS A 245 27.07 -4.87 -0.77
C LYS A 245 27.82 -3.77 0.00
N GLU A 246 28.43 -2.81 -0.68
CA GLU A 246 29.08 -1.66 -0.05
C GLU A 246 28.07 -0.76 0.67
N GLN A 247 26.93 -0.45 0.07
CA GLN A 247 25.86 0.29 0.72
C GLN A 247 25.29 -0.45 1.94
N ALA A 248 25.18 -1.77 1.88
CA ALA A 248 24.76 -2.57 3.04
C ALA A 248 25.80 -2.50 4.18
N LYS A 249 27.09 -2.67 3.86
CA LYS A 249 28.19 -2.54 4.83
C LYS A 249 28.23 -1.14 5.45
N GLN A 250 28.04 -0.07 4.66
CA GLN A 250 27.98 1.30 5.18
C GLN A 250 26.76 1.52 6.08
N ARG A 251 25.58 1.02 5.70
CA ARG A 251 24.38 1.10 6.54
C ARG A 251 24.54 0.33 7.86
N GLU A 252 25.22 -0.81 7.83
CA GLU A 252 25.52 -1.59 9.03
C GLU A 252 26.50 -0.86 9.94
N LYS A 253 27.61 -0.32 9.39
CA LYS A 253 28.55 0.52 10.13
C LYS A 253 27.85 1.73 10.75
N LEU A 254 27.01 2.44 10.00
CA LEU A 254 26.22 3.56 10.53
C LEU A 254 25.22 3.13 11.60
N LYS A 255 24.62 1.94 11.50
CA LYS A 255 23.74 1.38 12.54
C LYS A 255 24.53 1.03 13.79
N ALA A 256 25.70 0.41 13.66
CA ALA A 256 26.58 0.08 14.77
C ALA A 256 27.11 1.34 15.47
N GLU A 257 27.52 2.36 14.71
CA GLU A 257 27.93 3.65 15.24
C GLU A 257 26.77 4.40 15.90
N ARG A 258 25.57 4.36 15.31
CA ARG A 258 24.37 4.90 15.95
C ARG A 258 24.02 4.14 17.23
N ALA A 259 24.18 2.82 17.26
CA ALA A 259 23.95 2.03 18.47
C ALA A 259 24.97 2.36 19.57
N LYS A 260 26.25 2.57 19.20
CA LYS A 260 27.30 3.02 20.13
C LYS A 260 27.06 4.45 20.63
N LYS A 261 26.68 5.38 19.75
CA LYS A 261 26.34 6.77 20.12
C LYS A 261 25.00 6.90 20.84
N LEU A 262 24.12 5.90 20.71
CA LEU A 262 22.93 5.73 21.51
C LEU A 262 23.23 4.89 22.78
N GLU A 263 24.45 5.00 23.30
CA GLU A 263 24.65 4.88 24.74
C GLU A 263 23.74 5.96 25.36
N LYS A 264 22.58 5.51 25.85
CA LYS A 264 21.45 6.38 26.15
C LYS A 264 21.96 7.42 27.16
N PRO A 265 21.89 8.74 26.85
CA PRO A 265 22.42 9.79 27.72
C PRO A 265 21.60 9.98 29.01
N TYR A 266 20.82 8.96 29.39
CA TYR A 266 20.01 8.93 30.58
C TYR A 266 20.03 7.52 31.18
N PRO A 267 20.05 7.40 32.51
CA PRO A 267 19.97 6.12 33.19
C PRO A 267 18.70 5.37 32.72
N PRO A 268 18.78 4.06 32.43
CA PRO A 268 17.62 3.31 31.96
C PRO A 268 16.50 3.36 33.00
N PRO A 269 15.22 3.42 32.58
CA PRO A 269 14.10 3.44 33.51
C PRO A 269 14.10 2.16 34.38
N PRO A 270 13.79 2.26 35.68
CA PRO A 270 13.62 1.10 36.54
C PRO A 270 12.61 0.11 35.94
N LYS A 271 13.02 -1.16 35.81
CA LYS A 271 12.16 -2.23 35.25
C LYS A 271 11.02 -2.55 36.22
N ARG A 272 9.82 -2.83 35.69
CA ARG A 272 8.69 -3.30 36.52
C ARG A 272 9.10 -4.59 37.27
N PRO A 273 8.77 -4.71 38.57
CA PRO A 273 9.10 -5.90 39.33
C PRO A 273 8.28 -7.11 38.87
N PRO A 274 8.78 -8.34 39.10
CA PRO A 274 8.04 -9.55 38.78
C PRO A 274 6.78 -9.66 39.65
N THR A 275 5.69 -10.14 39.05
CA THR A 275 4.46 -10.45 39.79
C THR A 275 4.64 -11.70 40.65
N GLY A 276 3.73 -11.93 41.62
CA GLY A 276 3.81 -13.09 42.53
C GLY A 276 3.94 -14.43 41.79
N TYR A 277 3.20 -14.61 40.70
CA TYR A 277 3.31 -15.79 39.83
C TYR A 277 4.69 -15.95 39.17
N ILE A 278 5.28 -14.85 38.68
CA ILE A 278 6.60 -14.88 38.04
C ILE A 278 7.68 -15.16 39.09
N MET A 279 7.56 -14.58 40.28
CA MET A 279 8.44 -14.91 41.40
C MET A 279 8.37 -16.40 41.75
N PHE A 280 7.18 -16.96 41.86
CA PHE A 280 6.96 -18.38 42.06
C PHE A 280 7.57 -19.24 40.93
N SER A 281 7.41 -18.82 39.68
CA SER A 281 7.92 -19.55 38.51
C SER A 281 9.46 -19.63 38.49
N HIS A 282 10.14 -18.62 39.05
CA HIS A 282 11.59 -18.56 39.17
C HIS A 282 12.14 -19.15 40.47
N ASP A 283 11.29 -19.44 41.45
CA ASP A 283 11.72 -19.87 42.77
C ASP A 283 12.28 -21.31 42.70
N PRO A 284 13.57 -21.55 43.00
CA PRO A 284 14.18 -22.86 42.85
C PRO A 284 13.67 -23.88 43.89
N ASN A 285 13.08 -23.38 44.98
CA ASN A 285 12.57 -24.19 46.09
C ASN A 285 11.28 -24.93 45.73
N VAL A 286 10.55 -24.46 44.71
CA VAL A 286 9.33 -25.10 44.24
C VAL A 286 9.74 -26.29 43.37
N LYS A 287 9.59 -27.50 43.91
CA LYS A 287 9.86 -28.77 43.21
C LYS A 287 8.82 -29.00 42.11
N ARG A 288 8.93 -28.28 41.00
CA ARG A 288 8.14 -28.48 39.78
C ARG A 288 8.95 -29.26 38.75
N LYS A 289 8.28 -30.16 38.01
CA LYS A 289 8.89 -30.84 36.87
C LYS A 289 9.16 -29.78 35.80
N LYS A 290 10.42 -29.45 35.56
CA LYS A 290 10.78 -28.53 34.48
C LYS A 290 10.40 -29.18 33.15
N GLY A 291 9.59 -28.49 32.35
CA GLY A 291 9.21 -28.96 31.03
C GLY A 291 10.42 -29.08 30.10
N VAL A 292 10.30 -29.84 29.00
CA VAL A 292 11.39 -29.98 28.02
C VAL A 292 11.60 -28.66 27.26
N GLY A 293 10.55 -27.84 27.16
CA GLY A 293 10.60 -26.49 26.58
C GLY A 293 9.99 -25.40 27.46
N VAL A 294 10.30 -24.14 27.14
CA VAL A 294 9.82 -22.94 27.86
C VAL A 294 8.29 -22.87 27.92
N VAL A 295 7.61 -23.30 26.87
CA VAL A 295 6.13 -23.28 26.80
C VAL A 295 5.53 -24.33 27.73
N GLU A 296 6.07 -25.55 27.73
CA GLU A 296 5.63 -26.63 28.62
C GLU A 296 5.93 -26.28 30.08
N ASP A 297 7.10 -25.69 30.34
CA ASP A 297 7.50 -25.23 31.67
C ASP A 297 6.56 -24.16 32.21
N ALA A 298 6.15 -23.21 31.37
CA ALA A 298 5.16 -22.19 31.73
C ALA A 298 3.77 -22.81 32.00
N LEU A 299 3.36 -23.83 31.24
CA LEU A 299 2.09 -24.53 31.47
C LEU A 299 2.11 -25.28 32.81
N VAL A 300 3.17 -26.03 33.10
CA VAL A 300 3.34 -26.75 34.38
C VAL A 300 3.42 -25.77 35.55
N ALA A 301 4.16 -24.65 35.41
CA ALA A 301 4.19 -23.59 36.42
C ALA A 301 2.79 -23.00 36.67
N SER A 302 2.00 -22.77 35.62
CA SER A 302 0.65 -22.23 35.75
C SER A 302 -0.31 -23.18 36.48
N GLN A 303 -0.16 -24.49 36.26
CA GLN A 303 -0.94 -25.51 36.97
C GLN A 303 -0.53 -25.60 38.44
N ALA A 304 0.78 -25.62 38.71
CA ALA A 304 1.30 -25.63 40.07
C ALA A 304 0.85 -24.39 40.87
N TRP A 305 0.86 -23.20 40.26
CA TRP A 305 0.36 -21.97 40.90
C TRP A 305 -1.14 -22.02 41.23
N LYS A 306 -1.95 -22.65 40.37
CA LYS A 306 -3.38 -22.85 40.62
C LYS A 306 -3.64 -23.86 41.74
N ALA A 307 -2.77 -24.86 41.87
CA ALA A 307 -2.84 -25.89 42.91
C ALA A 307 -2.37 -25.41 44.29
N LEU A 308 -1.60 -24.31 44.37
CA LEU A 308 -1.22 -23.70 45.65
C LEU A 308 -2.44 -23.21 46.44
N SER A 309 -2.34 -23.30 47.76
CA SER A 309 -3.33 -22.72 48.67
C SER A 309 -3.31 -21.18 48.61
N ASP A 310 -4.43 -20.54 48.97
CA ASP A 310 -4.51 -19.07 49.00
C ASP A 310 -3.49 -18.44 49.96
N GLN A 311 -3.18 -19.13 51.06
CA GLN A 311 -2.20 -18.65 52.05
C GLN A 311 -0.79 -18.59 51.45
N GLU A 312 -0.37 -19.64 50.75
CA GLU A 312 0.95 -19.68 50.09
C GLU A 312 1.03 -18.67 48.95
N ARG A 313 -0.05 -18.53 48.15
CA ARG A 313 -0.14 -17.50 47.11
C ARG A 313 -0.01 -16.10 47.70
N GLU A 314 -0.61 -15.84 48.86
CA GLU A 314 -0.57 -14.51 49.48
C GLU A 314 0.85 -14.13 49.93
N VAL A 315 1.68 -15.09 50.35
CA VAL A 315 3.11 -14.83 50.65
C VAL A 315 3.84 -14.26 49.42
N TYR A 316 3.61 -14.85 48.23
CA TYR A 316 4.19 -14.35 46.98
C TYR A 316 3.59 -13.00 46.57
N ASN A 317 2.27 -12.81 46.76
CA ASN A 317 1.62 -11.54 46.47
C ASN A 317 2.15 -10.41 47.37
N GLN A 318 2.35 -10.66 48.67
CA GLN A 318 2.92 -9.70 49.61
C GLN A 318 4.36 -9.32 49.25
N LYS A 319 5.19 -10.29 48.85
CA LYS A 319 6.55 -10.02 48.33
C LYS A 319 6.50 -9.15 47.07
N ALA A 320 5.61 -9.48 46.12
CA ALA A 320 5.42 -8.71 44.90
C ALA A 320 4.90 -7.28 45.17
N LYS A 321 3.98 -7.10 46.14
CA LYS A 321 3.50 -5.79 46.59
C LYS A 321 4.66 -4.93 47.12
N LYS A 322 5.48 -5.47 48.04
CA LYS A 322 6.67 -4.77 48.58
C LYS A 322 7.64 -4.34 47.48
N LEU A 323 7.95 -5.22 46.52
CA LEU A 323 8.81 -4.88 45.38
C LEU A 323 8.16 -3.83 44.46
N THR A 324 6.83 -3.86 44.32
CA THR A 324 6.07 -2.86 43.55
C THR A 324 6.15 -1.48 44.20
N ASP A 325 6.07 -1.40 45.52
CA ASP A 325 6.16 -0.13 46.24
C ASP A 325 7.58 0.44 46.20
N GLN A 326 8.61 -0.40 46.35
CA GLN A 326 10.01 0.00 46.14
C GLN A 326 10.22 0.52 44.71
N TRP A 327 9.72 -0.20 43.70
CA TRP A 327 9.81 0.23 42.31
C TRP A 327 9.09 1.56 42.06
N ARG A 328 7.92 1.79 42.67
CA ARG A 328 7.20 3.07 42.57
C ARG A 328 8.05 4.22 43.11
N SER A 329 8.69 4.02 44.27
CA SER A 329 9.61 5.01 44.84
C SER A 329 10.84 5.25 43.95
N ASP A 330 11.43 4.20 43.39
CA ASP A 330 12.58 4.32 42.48
C ASP A 330 12.22 4.99 41.16
N VAL A 331 11.03 4.71 40.62
CA VAL A 331 10.50 5.41 39.44
C VAL A 331 10.27 6.89 39.75
N ALA A 332 9.72 7.23 40.92
CA ALA A 332 9.55 8.62 41.32
C ALA A 332 10.90 9.36 41.40
N LYS A 333 11.90 8.75 42.05
CA LYS A 333 13.28 9.28 42.10
C LYS A 333 13.88 9.44 40.71
N TRP A 334 13.72 8.42 39.85
CA TRP A 334 14.20 8.44 38.47
C TRP A 334 13.55 9.57 37.67
N VAL A 335 12.22 9.69 37.72
CA VAL A 335 11.46 10.77 37.03
C VAL A 335 11.92 12.15 37.50
N SER A 336 12.13 12.34 38.81
CA SER A 336 12.63 13.61 39.37
C SER A 336 14.07 13.93 38.97
N SER A 337 14.90 12.91 38.68
CA SER A 337 16.29 13.11 38.23
C SER A 337 16.41 13.55 36.76
N LEU A 338 15.36 13.40 35.95
CA LEU A 338 15.39 13.68 34.51
C LEU A 338 14.94 15.10 34.18
N ASN A 339 15.60 15.71 33.20
CA ASN A 339 15.13 16.94 32.56
C ASN A 339 13.94 16.65 31.62
N LEU A 340 13.05 17.62 31.39
CA LEU A 340 11.89 17.53 30.49
C LEU A 340 12.27 17.03 29.08
N ALA A 341 13.41 17.46 28.55
CA ALA A 341 13.96 16.98 27.27
C ALA A 341 14.32 15.49 27.29
N GLN A 342 14.87 14.99 28.41
CA GLN A 342 15.18 13.57 28.57
C GLN A 342 13.92 12.73 28.81
N LEU A 343 12.93 13.27 29.53
CA LEU A 343 11.66 12.61 29.80
C LEU A 343 10.82 12.44 28.51
N THR A 344 10.81 13.46 27.64
CA THR A 344 10.20 13.40 26.32
C THR A 344 10.92 12.40 25.40
N ALA A 345 12.26 12.38 25.40
CA ALA A 345 13.04 11.38 24.67
C ALA A 345 12.79 9.95 25.18
N ALA A 346 12.71 9.75 26.51
CA ALA A 346 12.41 8.46 27.12
C ALA A 346 10.99 7.97 26.75
N ARG A 347 9.99 8.87 26.69
CA ARG A 347 8.65 8.55 26.20
C ARG A 347 8.64 8.18 24.72
N ALA A 348 9.40 8.90 23.88
CA ALA A 348 9.51 8.62 22.46
C ALA A 348 10.20 7.26 22.18
N ASN A 349 11.11 6.84 23.06
CA ASN A 349 11.83 5.56 22.97
C ASN A 349 11.08 4.37 23.58
N ARG A 350 9.85 4.53 24.12
CA ARG A 350 9.02 3.38 24.51
C ARG A 350 8.65 2.59 23.26
N GLU A 351 8.94 1.28 23.27
CA GLU A 351 8.61 0.42 22.14
C GLU A 351 7.10 0.47 21.87
N PRO A 352 6.68 0.62 20.59
CA PRO A 352 5.29 0.86 20.21
C PRO A 352 4.28 -0.24 20.61
N GLY A 353 4.71 -1.34 21.23
CA GLY A 353 3.85 -2.40 21.78
C GLY A 353 3.66 -2.38 23.31
N THR A 354 4.31 -1.47 24.05
CA THR A 354 4.14 -1.30 25.51
C THR A 354 3.19 -0.17 25.88
N ARG A 355 2.45 0.34 24.89
CA ARG A 355 1.41 1.34 25.09
C ARG A 355 0.23 0.62 25.72
N ASP A 356 -0.06 0.88 27.01
CA ASP A 356 -1.20 0.30 27.72
C ASP A 356 -2.48 0.69 26.95
N GLU A 357 -2.99 -0.22 26.10
CA GLU A 357 -4.16 0.00 25.24
C GLU A 357 -5.40 0.33 26.08
N SER A 358 -5.48 -0.17 27.32
CA SER A 358 -6.53 0.18 28.28
C SER A 358 -6.55 1.68 28.63
N ALA A 359 -5.38 2.33 28.71
CA ALA A 359 -5.27 3.77 28.94
C ALA A 359 -5.59 4.59 27.67
N LEU A 360 -5.62 3.95 26.50
CA LEU A 360 -6.07 4.59 25.25
C LEU A 360 -7.57 4.48 25.02
N VAL A 361 -8.21 3.44 25.57
CA VAL A 361 -9.67 3.29 25.49
C VAL A 361 -10.38 4.35 26.32
N THR A 362 -9.79 4.80 27.43
CA THR A 362 -10.39 5.84 28.30
C THR A 362 -10.20 7.25 27.76
N LEU A 363 -9.21 7.49 26.90
CA LEU A 363 -8.98 8.79 26.31
C LEU A 363 -9.81 8.93 25.02
N PRO A 364 -10.56 10.03 24.83
CA PRO A 364 -11.29 10.25 23.60
C PRO A 364 -10.31 10.25 22.42
N LEU A 365 -10.59 9.43 21.41
CA LEU A 365 -9.73 9.35 20.22
C LEU A 365 -9.64 10.71 19.55
N ARG A 366 -8.42 11.11 19.20
CA ARG A 366 -8.20 12.33 18.43
C ARG A 366 -8.96 12.22 17.09
N PRO A 367 -9.73 13.25 16.70
CA PRO A 367 -10.48 13.21 15.46
C PRO A 367 -9.53 13.09 14.28
N GLY A 368 -9.95 12.31 13.29
CA GLY A 368 -9.24 12.18 12.03
C GLY A 368 -9.09 13.53 11.31
N ASN A 369 -8.08 13.63 10.44
CA ASN A 369 -7.98 14.77 9.53
C ASN A 369 -9.09 14.74 8.45
N ALA A 370 -9.18 15.77 7.61
CA ALA A 370 -10.18 15.84 6.53
C ALA A 370 -10.16 14.59 5.63
N TYR A 371 -8.96 14.09 5.30
CA TYR A 371 -8.83 12.86 4.51
C TYR A 371 -9.36 11.62 5.24
N ALA A 372 -9.18 11.50 6.55
CA ALA A 372 -9.74 10.40 7.35
C ALA A 372 -11.27 10.46 7.41
N MET A 373 -11.86 11.66 7.49
CA MET A 373 -13.33 11.82 7.38
C MET A 373 -13.84 11.42 6.00
N PHE A 374 -13.11 11.77 4.94
CA PHE A 374 -13.38 11.29 3.59
C PHE A 374 -13.26 9.77 3.47
N LEU A 375 -12.21 9.17 4.06
CA LEU A 375 -12.06 7.72 4.09
C LEU A 375 -13.24 7.05 4.80
N ALA A 376 -13.72 7.61 5.92
CA ALA A 376 -14.89 7.09 6.62
C ALA A 376 -16.14 7.09 5.71
N ASP A 377 -16.43 8.23 5.06
CA ASP A 377 -17.55 8.36 4.11
C ASP A 377 -17.40 7.44 2.89
N LEU A 378 -16.17 7.27 2.38
CA LEU A 378 -15.94 6.40 1.23
C LEU A 378 -16.00 4.91 1.62
N THR A 379 -15.56 4.56 2.83
CA THR A 379 -15.70 3.19 3.33
C THR A 379 -17.14 2.81 3.56
N SER A 380 -18.07 3.73 3.83
CA SER A 380 -19.49 3.37 4.01
C SER A 380 -20.21 3.11 2.68
N ARG A 381 -19.63 3.56 1.55
CA ARG A 381 -20.19 3.37 0.21
C ARG A 381 -19.94 1.96 -0.34
N GLN A 382 -21.02 1.24 -0.62
CA GLN A 382 -20.96 -0.16 -1.06
C GLN A 382 -20.43 -0.30 -2.50
N ASP A 383 -20.82 0.60 -3.41
CA ASP A 383 -20.35 0.67 -4.79
C ASP A 383 -18.82 0.77 -4.89
N PHE A 384 -18.20 1.54 -4.00
CA PHE A 384 -16.75 1.64 -3.93
C PHE A 384 -16.10 0.32 -3.47
N ARG A 385 -16.68 -0.34 -2.46
CA ARG A 385 -16.20 -1.64 -1.97
C ARG A 385 -16.26 -2.70 -3.06
N ASP A 386 -17.38 -2.77 -3.78
CA ASP A 386 -17.59 -3.74 -4.86
C ASP A 386 -16.61 -3.51 -6.01
N LYS A 387 -16.34 -2.24 -6.35
CA LYS A 387 -15.33 -1.88 -7.35
C LYS A 387 -13.92 -2.30 -6.94
N VAL A 388 -13.52 -2.04 -5.70
CA VAL A 388 -12.20 -2.45 -5.18
C VAL A 388 -12.10 -3.98 -5.14
N GLU A 389 -13.17 -4.67 -4.75
CA GLU A 389 -13.21 -6.13 -4.71
C GLU A 389 -13.11 -6.76 -6.11
N ALA A 390 -13.83 -6.21 -7.10
CA ALA A 390 -13.76 -6.66 -8.48
C ALA A 390 -12.34 -6.49 -9.06
N LEU A 391 -11.66 -5.40 -8.76
CA LEU A 391 -10.27 -5.18 -9.16
C LEU A 391 -9.31 -6.12 -8.41
N ALA A 392 -9.51 -6.32 -7.11
CA ALA A 392 -8.69 -7.22 -6.30
C ALA A 392 -8.80 -8.68 -6.79
N LYS A 393 -10.02 -9.14 -7.15
CA LYS A 393 -10.25 -10.46 -7.73
C LYS A 393 -9.50 -10.65 -9.05
N LYS A 394 -9.44 -9.61 -9.89
CA LYS A 394 -8.65 -9.63 -11.15
C LYS A 394 -7.14 -9.70 -10.90
N GLU A 395 -6.61 -9.01 -9.88
CA GLU A 395 -5.16 -9.01 -9.57
C GLU A 395 -4.69 -10.27 -8.83
N ALA A 396 -5.53 -10.90 -8.01
CA ALA A 396 -5.11 -11.96 -7.09
C ALA A 396 -5.00 -13.35 -7.72
N GLY A 397 -5.69 -13.62 -8.83
CA GLY A 397 -5.64 -14.91 -9.53
C GLY A 397 -6.18 -16.10 -8.71
N GLY A 398 -7.05 -15.86 -7.73
CA GLY A 398 -7.71 -16.91 -6.94
C GLY A 398 -7.15 -17.16 -5.53
N ASP A 399 -5.94 -16.69 -5.21
CA ASP A 399 -5.35 -16.90 -3.87
C ASP A 399 -5.93 -15.92 -2.83
N ASP A 400 -6.57 -16.43 -1.75
CA ASP A 400 -7.25 -15.60 -0.74
C ASP A 400 -6.29 -14.65 0.01
N THR A 401 -5.06 -15.08 0.31
CA THR A 401 -4.05 -14.22 0.93
C THR A 401 -3.61 -13.09 -0.01
N LYS A 402 -3.46 -13.38 -1.31
CA LYS A 402 -3.15 -12.34 -2.31
C LYS A 402 -4.35 -11.41 -2.50
N LEU A 403 -5.57 -11.93 -2.45
CA LEU A 403 -6.80 -11.16 -2.54
C LEU A 403 -6.91 -10.14 -1.40
N LYS A 404 -6.69 -10.55 -0.16
CA LYS A 404 -6.69 -9.64 1.01
C LYS A 404 -5.64 -8.54 0.85
N LYS A 405 -4.43 -8.89 0.42
CA LYS A 405 -3.33 -7.93 0.22
C LYS A 405 -3.61 -6.97 -0.95
N ALA A 406 -4.12 -7.48 -2.07
CA ALA A 406 -4.50 -6.68 -3.24
C ALA A 406 -5.65 -5.73 -2.88
N ARG A 407 -6.67 -6.20 -2.14
CA ARG A 407 -7.80 -5.38 -1.67
C ARG A 407 -7.32 -4.19 -0.84
N ILE A 408 -6.44 -4.41 0.16
CA ILE A 408 -5.90 -3.32 0.99
C ILE A 408 -5.08 -2.34 0.14
N GLY A 409 -4.21 -2.85 -0.73
CA GLY A 409 -3.36 -2.01 -1.59
C GLY A 409 -4.14 -1.21 -2.63
N LEU A 410 -5.19 -1.79 -3.23
CA LEU A 410 -6.08 -1.11 -4.17
C LEU A 410 -6.94 -0.07 -3.46
N PHE A 411 -7.51 -0.41 -2.30
CA PHE A 411 -8.27 0.53 -1.49
C PHE A 411 -7.47 1.82 -1.20
N GLY A 412 -6.23 1.68 -0.73
CA GLY A 412 -5.37 2.82 -0.45
C GLY A 412 -5.01 3.66 -1.68
N ARG A 413 -4.76 3.01 -2.84
CA ARG A 413 -4.46 3.72 -4.10
C ARG A 413 -5.69 4.45 -4.64
N SER A 414 -6.82 3.76 -4.76
CA SER A 414 -8.07 4.32 -5.29
C SER A 414 -8.63 5.46 -4.45
N THR A 415 -8.57 5.35 -3.11
CA THR A 415 -8.98 6.45 -2.22
C THR A 415 -8.05 7.67 -2.34
N SER A 416 -6.74 7.45 -2.46
CA SER A 416 -5.77 8.53 -2.65
C SER A 416 -5.96 9.25 -3.97
N ASP A 417 -6.18 8.51 -5.06
CA ASP A 417 -6.39 9.09 -6.39
C ASP A 417 -7.70 9.88 -6.44
N MET A 418 -8.78 9.33 -5.87
CA MET A 418 -10.06 10.04 -5.77
C MET A 418 -9.92 11.35 -4.99
N TRP A 419 -9.27 11.31 -3.82
CA TRP A 419 -9.00 12.53 -3.03
C TRP A 419 -8.17 13.55 -3.82
N LYS A 420 -7.19 13.13 -4.62
CA LYS A 420 -6.40 14.06 -5.44
C LYS A 420 -7.26 14.71 -6.53
N THR A 421 -8.13 13.95 -7.18
CA THR A 421 -8.99 14.44 -8.27
C THR A 421 -10.18 15.28 -7.79
N MET A 422 -10.56 15.19 -6.51
CA MET A 422 -11.66 16.00 -5.96
C MET A 422 -11.35 17.50 -6.03
N SER A 423 -12.39 18.27 -6.34
CA SER A 423 -12.33 19.73 -6.32
C SER A 423 -12.12 20.26 -4.91
N GLU A 424 -11.58 21.47 -4.79
CA GLU A 424 -11.40 22.14 -3.49
C GLU A 424 -12.73 22.38 -2.78
N LYS A 425 -13.82 22.61 -3.53
CA LYS A 425 -15.17 22.77 -2.98
C LYS A 425 -15.66 21.49 -2.27
N GLU A 426 -15.45 20.32 -2.88
CA GLU A 426 -15.81 19.04 -2.26
C GLU A 426 -14.92 18.73 -1.06
N LYS A 427 -13.61 19.03 -1.17
CA LYS A 427 -12.67 18.88 -0.05
C LYS A 427 -13.04 19.78 1.13
N ALA A 428 -13.54 20.99 0.88
CA ALA A 428 -13.92 21.95 1.92
C ALA A 428 -14.97 21.38 2.88
N VAL A 429 -15.89 20.54 2.40
CA VAL A 429 -16.87 19.84 3.25
C VAL A 429 -16.17 18.98 4.31
N TYR A 430 -15.14 18.23 3.92
CA TYR A 430 -14.37 17.39 4.83
C TYR A 430 -13.44 18.20 5.74
N PHE A 431 -12.90 19.33 5.25
CA PHE A 431 -12.13 20.25 6.09
C PHE A 431 -12.99 20.86 7.20
N ASN A 432 -14.22 21.28 6.88
CA ASN A 432 -15.16 21.82 7.86
C ASN A 432 -15.55 20.74 8.88
N ARG A 433 -15.94 19.53 8.42
CA ARG A 433 -16.23 18.40 9.31
C ARG A 433 -15.06 18.06 10.24
N ALA A 434 -13.84 18.03 9.72
CA ALA A 434 -12.65 17.77 10.54
C ALA A 434 -12.37 18.90 11.54
N ALA A 435 -12.60 20.16 11.16
CA ALA A 435 -12.45 21.31 12.06
C ALA A 435 -13.48 21.27 13.19
N ASP A 436 -14.73 20.94 12.90
CA ASP A 436 -15.80 20.85 13.91
C ASP A 436 -15.62 19.65 14.83
N ALA A 437 -15.23 18.48 14.28
CA ALA A 437 -14.84 17.33 15.07
C ALA A 437 -13.66 17.64 16.00
N LYS A 438 -12.68 18.42 15.53
CA LYS A 438 -11.57 18.92 16.35
C LYS A 438 -12.06 19.81 17.49
N LYS A 439 -12.93 20.79 17.22
CA LYS A 439 -13.50 21.65 18.27
C LYS A 439 -14.27 20.83 19.31
N GLN A 440 -15.05 19.84 18.89
CA GLN A 440 -15.77 18.95 19.80
C GLN A 440 -14.81 18.11 20.66
N TRP A 441 -13.75 17.58 20.03
CA TRP A 441 -12.73 16.84 20.77
C TRP A 441 -11.98 17.72 21.76
N ASP A 442 -11.59 18.94 21.39
CA ASP A 442 -10.91 19.88 22.30
C ASP A 442 -11.80 20.21 23.51
N LYS A 443 -13.12 20.35 23.32
CA LYS A 443 -14.09 20.51 24.42
C LYS A 443 -14.14 19.28 25.33
N ASN A 444 -14.34 18.09 24.77
CA ASN A 444 -14.46 16.85 25.53
C ASN A 444 -13.14 16.45 26.22
N PHE A 445 -12.02 16.74 25.59
CA PHE A 445 -10.70 16.51 26.17
C PHE A 445 -10.44 17.51 27.32
N GLY A 446 -10.84 18.78 27.15
CA GLY A 446 -10.77 19.78 28.20
C GLY A 446 -11.57 19.40 29.46
N THR A 447 -12.79 18.89 29.29
CA THR A 447 -13.62 18.43 30.42
C THR A 447 -13.01 17.22 31.13
N LEU A 448 -12.44 16.27 30.39
CA LEU A 448 -11.76 15.10 30.97
C LEU A 448 -10.51 15.50 31.77
N VAL A 449 -9.70 16.42 31.23
CA VAL A 449 -8.53 16.94 31.95
C VAL A 449 -8.95 17.70 33.21
N ALA A 450 -10.06 18.45 33.18
CA ALA A 450 -10.59 19.13 34.35
C ALA A 450 -11.07 18.14 35.43
N ALA A 451 -11.78 17.08 35.04
CA ALA A 451 -12.23 16.02 35.94
C ALA A 451 -11.04 15.30 36.62
N GLN A 452 -10.03 14.90 35.84
CA GLN A 452 -8.82 14.26 36.39
C GLN A 452 -8.07 15.17 37.36
N LYS A 453 -8.03 16.49 37.12
CA LYS A 453 -7.44 17.45 38.05
C LYS A 453 -8.24 17.55 39.36
N GLN A 454 -9.56 17.45 39.31
CA GLN A 454 -10.40 17.45 40.51
C GLN A 454 -10.21 16.16 41.32
N GLU A 455 -10.16 15.00 40.67
CA GLU A 455 -9.87 13.71 41.33
C GLU A 455 -8.49 13.72 42.00
N PHE A 456 -7.47 14.27 41.33
CA PHE A 456 -6.13 14.39 41.91
C PHE A 456 -6.09 15.35 43.10
N ARG A 457 -6.89 16.43 43.08
CA ARG A 457 -7.00 17.36 44.21
C ARG A 457 -7.78 16.77 45.39
N ALA A 458 -8.72 15.87 45.16
CA ALA A 458 -9.50 15.22 46.22
C ALA A 458 -8.77 14.05 46.89
N THR A 459 -7.71 13.55 46.28
CA THR A 459 -6.89 12.44 46.80
C THR A 459 -5.65 12.91 47.57
N LEU A 460 -5.31 14.20 47.46
CA LEU A 460 -4.35 14.90 48.32
C LEU A 460 -5.08 15.48 49.52
#